data_AF-A0A2E5IQI3-F1
#
_entry.id   AF-A0A2E5IQI3-F1
#
_cell.length_a   1.000
_cell.length_b   1.000
_cell.length_c   1.000
_cell.angle_alpha   90.00
_cell.angle_beta   90.00
_cell.angle_gamma   90.00
#
_symmetry.space_group_name_H-M   'P 1'
#
loop_
_entity.id
_entity.type
_entity.pdbx_description
1 polymer ?
#
loop_
_entity_poly.entity_id
_entity_poly.type
_entity_poly.pdbx_seq_one_letter_code
_entity_poly.pdbx_strand_id
1 'polypeptide(L)'
;MEESIQDLYKQVTPIKDGLKLSMIFPIKNQAQLLETLMEKVDKDQDDKTIFLIVKLYLHFIQFGAEDSIKRDALTSLLMIKSFAIKQDKQAIQYQCFLTCFRLLYARFLTKEQKAICLEELTEFYESKKDQIRWYLIIFYFDDKHNPYFNILKVRQLTDQCFKYICDSYVEIASLTSAILPMLPDDKSGFSMEILEQRFFNQFVYGEIGLHSKYYHKTQVRYVLDTLIKCAKADHARSQMSKKGIIKHLDFLSNQLNNAEKKDDIDSMIAIQEDIDYISPHLTHINFGKLDHQLKKIVTKIS
;
A
#
# COMPACT_ATOMS: atom_id res chain seq x y z
N MET A 1 25.88 27.78 23.13
CA MET A 1 24.52 27.87 23.68
C MET A 1 23.74 26.72 23.10
N GLU A 2 23.25 25.82 23.93
CA GLU A 2 22.35 24.75 23.49
C GLU A 2 20.97 25.38 23.29
N GLU A 3 20.66 25.79 22.06
CA GLU A 3 19.29 26.16 21.72
C GLU A 3 18.43 24.88 21.81
N SER A 4 17.43 24.89 22.70
CA SER A 4 16.51 23.77 22.77
C SER A 4 15.65 23.76 21.51
N ILE A 5 15.20 22.58 21.09
CA ILE A 5 14.35 22.45 19.90
C ILE A 5 13.00 23.20 20.09
N GLN A 6 12.64 23.54 21.34
CA GLN A 6 11.48 24.38 21.67
C GLN A 6 11.73 25.87 21.41
N ASP A 7 12.99 26.34 21.55
CA ASP A 7 13.38 27.72 21.27
C ASP A 7 13.35 28.06 19.76
N LEU A 8 13.27 27.02 18.92
CA LEU A 8 13.15 27.14 17.46
C LEU A 8 11.77 27.66 17.00
N TYR A 9 10.76 27.71 17.89
CA TYR A 9 9.40 28.12 17.53
C TYR A 9 8.85 29.20 18.48
N LYS A 10 8.56 30.39 17.94
CA LYS A 10 7.91 31.47 18.71
C LYS A 10 6.46 31.18 19.11
N GLN A 11 5.74 30.36 18.33
CA GLN A 11 4.37 29.94 18.66
C GLN A 11 4.10 28.53 18.11
N VAL A 12 3.83 27.61 19.03
CA VAL A 12 3.27 26.29 18.73
C VAL A 12 1.76 26.39 18.91
N THR A 13 1.00 26.48 17.82
CA THR A 13 -0.47 26.48 17.92
C THR A 13 -0.98 25.05 17.74
N PRO A 14 -1.54 24.41 18.78
CA PRO A 14 -2.19 23.12 18.62
C PRO A 14 -3.45 23.30 17.75
N ILE A 15 -3.57 22.48 16.70
CA ILE A 15 -4.78 22.33 15.89
C ILE A 15 -5.26 20.88 16.02
N LYS A 16 -6.54 20.64 15.70
CA LYS A 16 -7.25 19.39 15.97
C LYS A 16 -6.51 18.10 15.54
N ASP A 17 -5.68 18.18 14.49
CA ASP A 17 -4.88 17.05 13.96
C ASP A 17 -3.39 17.40 13.74
N GLY A 18 -2.84 18.39 14.47
CA GLY A 18 -1.42 18.76 14.30
C GLY A 18 -0.96 20.00 15.06
N LEU A 19 0.22 20.48 14.68
CA LEU A 19 0.81 21.73 15.18
C LEU A 19 0.94 22.70 13.99
N LYS A 20 0.35 23.89 14.09
CA LYS A 20 0.60 24.98 13.13
C LYS A 20 1.81 25.77 13.63
N LEU A 21 2.88 25.73 12.84
CA LEU A 21 4.14 26.41 13.13
C LEU A 21 4.22 27.67 12.26
N SER A 22 4.30 28.83 12.89
CA SER A 22 4.40 30.12 12.20
C SER A 22 5.75 30.76 12.49
N MET A 23 6.76 30.54 11.63
CA MET A 23 7.74 31.57 11.17
C MET A 23 8.77 31.06 10.15
N ILE A 24 9.28 32.00 9.33
CA ILE A 24 10.21 31.88 8.21
C ILE A 24 11.65 32.15 8.70
N PHE A 25 12.56 31.19 8.58
CA PHE A 25 13.98 31.33 8.92
C PHE A 25 14.77 32.09 7.83
N PRO A 26 15.84 32.85 8.14
CA PRO A 26 16.84 33.29 7.16
C PRO A 26 17.55 32.08 6.52
N ILE A 27 17.79 32.11 5.21
CA ILE A 27 18.37 30.98 4.42
C ILE A 27 19.59 30.34 5.09
N LYS A 28 20.58 31.16 5.52
CA LYS A 28 21.83 30.67 6.14
C LYS A 28 21.60 29.85 7.43
N ASN A 29 20.52 30.11 8.16
CA ASN A 29 20.21 29.39 9.40
C ASN A 29 19.45 28.10 9.13
N GLN A 30 18.87 27.92 7.93
CA GLN A 30 18.17 26.68 7.57
C GLN A 30 19.17 25.56 7.27
N ALA A 31 20.23 25.84 6.50
CA ALA A 31 21.24 24.83 6.14
C ALA A 31 21.96 24.24 7.38
N GLN A 32 22.46 25.11 8.26
CA GLN A 32 23.13 24.69 9.48
C GLN A 32 22.20 23.88 10.40
N LEU A 33 20.93 24.25 10.45
CA LEU A 33 19.95 23.53 11.27
C LEU A 33 19.64 22.13 10.71
N LEU A 34 19.55 21.96 9.39
CA LEU A 34 19.34 20.63 8.78
C LEU A 34 20.46 19.65 9.14
N GLU A 35 21.71 20.13 9.13
CA GLU A 35 22.90 19.35 9.50
C GLU A 35 22.85 18.95 10.97
N THR A 36 22.65 19.92 11.88
CA THR A 36 22.58 19.66 13.33
C THR A 36 21.42 18.72 13.71
N LEU A 37 20.28 18.80 13.02
CA LEU A 37 19.15 17.92 13.29
C LEU A 37 19.46 16.47 12.90
N MET A 38 20.25 16.24 11.86
CA MET A 38 20.58 14.90 11.39
C MET A 38 21.55 14.20 12.36
N GLU A 39 22.52 14.95 12.89
CA GLU A 39 23.45 14.47 13.92
C GLU A 39 22.73 14.02 15.21
N LYS A 40 21.53 14.53 15.45
CA LYS A 40 20.70 14.18 16.62
C LYS A 40 19.84 12.93 16.42
N VAL A 41 19.88 12.27 15.26
CA VAL A 41 19.15 11.02 15.04
C VAL A 41 20.07 9.84 15.33
N ASP A 42 19.82 9.16 16.45
CA ASP A 42 20.59 7.99 16.87
C ASP A 42 19.67 6.91 17.49
N LYS A 43 20.16 5.67 17.57
CA LYS A 43 19.44 4.50 18.10
C LYS A 43 18.93 4.73 19.53
N ASP A 44 19.70 5.45 20.35
CA ASP A 44 19.43 5.66 21.77
C ASP A 44 18.52 6.87 22.02
N GLN A 45 18.17 7.62 20.98
CA GLN A 45 17.31 8.80 21.08
C GLN A 45 15.84 8.42 21.27
N ASP A 46 15.16 9.18 22.11
CA ASP A 46 13.75 8.96 22.39
C ASP A 46 12.86 9.35 21.19
N ASP A 47 11.72 8.68 21.06
CA ASP A 47 10.84 8.87 19.91
C ASP A 47 10.29 10.31 19.81
N LYS A 48 10.11 11.04 20.93
CA LYS A 48 9.60 12.43 20.89
C LYS A 48 10.59 13.36 20.23
N THR A 49 11.88 13.18 20.51
CA THR A 49 12.96 13.94 19.88
C THR A 49 13.00 13.68 18.37
N ILE A 50 12.97 12.41 17.96
CA ILE A 50 12.96 12.06 16.53
C ILE A 50 11.68 12.58 15.84
N PHE A 51 10.53 12.54 16.51
CA PHE A 51 9.29 13.12 15.97
C PHE A 51 9.39 14.62 15.70
N LEU A 52 10.04 15.35 16.60
CA LEU A 52 10.22 16.79 16.45
C LEU A 52 11.16 17.10 15.28
N ILE A 53 12.23 16.33 15.15
CA ILE A 53 13.16 16.39 14.01
C ILE A 53 12.41 16.12 12.69
N VAL A 54 11.60 15.07 12.62
CA VAL A 54 10.78 14.77 11.43
C VAL A 54 9.89 15.96 11.08
N LYS A 55 9.15 16.52 12.04
CA LYS A 55 8.27 17.69 11.83
C LYS A 55 9.03 18.91 11.30
N LEU A 56 10.24 19.15 11.79
CA LEU A 56 11.12 20.22 11.31
C LEU A 56 11.52 20.02 9.85
N TYR A 57 11.93 18.80 9.47
CA TYR A 57 12.21 18.50 8.06
C TYR A 57 10.97 18.72 7.17
N LEU A 58 9.76 18.38 7.65
CA LEU A 58 8.53 18.63 6.87
C LEU A 58 8.33 20.10 6.59
N HIS A 59 8.56 20.92 7.62
CA HIS A 59 8.46 22.36 7.49
C HIS A 59 9.42 22.88 6.42
N PHE A 60 10.67 22.40 6.40
CA PHE A 60 11.64 22.81 5.38
C PHE A 60 11.32 22.29 3.99
N ILE A 61 10.77 21.09 3.84
CA ILE A 61 10.29 20.60 2.53
C ILE A 61 9.20 21.53 1.97
N GLN A 62 8.29 22.00 2.83
CA GLN A 62 7.14 22.82 2.41
C GLN A 62 7.47 24.31 2.24
N PHE A 63 8.26 24.86 3.16
CA PHE A 63 8.47 26.31 3.30
C PHE A 63 9.94 26.71 3.28
N GLY A 64 10.84 25.78 2.96
CA GLY A 64 12.27 26.06 2.79
C GLY A 64 12.49 27.23 1.84
N ALA A 65 13.42 28.10 2.19
CA ALA A 65 13.61 29.36 1.49
C ALA A 65 14.22 29.17 0.08
N GLU A 66 14.89 28.04 -0.16
CA GLU A 66 15.50 27.67 -1.45
C GLU A 66 15.26 26.18 -1.76
N ASP A 67 15.38 25.80 -3.03
CA ASP A 67 15.17 24.42 -3.47
C ASP A 67 16.24 23.44 -2.96
N SER A 68 17.46 23.94 -2.70
CA SER A 68 18.54 23.20 -2.02
C SER A 68 18.09 22.73 -0.63
N ILE A 69 17.58 23.66 0.19
CA ILE A 69 17.08 23.36 1.54
C ILE A 69 15.93 22.35 1.51
N LYS A 70 14.99 22.50 0.58
CA LYS A 70 13.87 21.56 0.44
C LYS A 70 14.35 20.16 0.08
N ARG A 71 15.35 20.06 -0.81
CA ARG A 71 15.95 18.79 -1.24
C ARG A 71 16.74 18.12 -0.11
N ASP A 72 17.52 18.88 0.63
CA ASP A 72 18.30 18.37 1.76
C ASP A 72 17.36 17.88 2.87
N ALA A 73 16.32 18.65 3.20
CA ALA A 73 15.30 18.24 4.16
C ALA A 73 14.55 16.97 3.73
N LEU A 74 14.26 16.82 2.43
CA LEU A 74 13.68 15.59 1.90
C LEU A 74 14.65 14.42 2.07
N THR A 75 15.93 14.61 1.71
CA THR A 75 16.96 13.58 1.84
C THR A 75 17.12 13.10 3.28
N SER A 76 17.22 14.03 4.24
CA SER A 76 17.29 13.71 5.67
C SER A 76 16.04 12.97 6.17
N LEU A 77 14.85 13.35 5.72
CA LEU A 77 13.62 12.63 6.04
C LEU A 77 13.65 11.18 5.56
N LEU A 78 14.15 10.93 4.34
CA LEU A 78 14.29 9.58 3.78
C LEU A 78 15.33 8.76 4.58
N MET A 79 16.42 9.37 5.03
CA MET A 79 17.37 8.71 5.93
C MET A 79 16.72 8.31 7.26
N ILE A 80 15.92 9.19 7.87
CA ILE A 80 15.18 8.88 9.11
C ILE A 80 14.19 7.75 8.90
N LYS A 81 13.49 7.72 7.75
CA LYS A 81 12.63 6.59 7.38
C LYS A 81 13.41 5.28 7.43
N SER A 82 14.52 5.17 6.68
CA SER A 82 15.26 3.91 6.59
C SER A 82 15.85 3.50 7.95
N PHE A 83 16.27 4.45 8.78
CA PHE A 83 16.64 4.19 10.17
C PHE A 83 15.46 3.64 10.99
N ALA A 84 14.29 4.28 10.92
CA ALA A 84 13.11 3.88 11.69
C ALA A 84 12.58 2.48 11.29
N ILE A 85 12.71 2.10 10.02
CA ILE A 85 12.39 0.75 9.54
C ILE A 85 13.36 -0.27 10.15
N LYS A 86 14.68 -0.04 10.01
CA LYS A 86 15.72 -0.95 10.52
C LYS A 86 15.68 -1.14 12.04
N GLN A 87 15.22 -0.14 12.78
CA GLN A 87 15.12 -0.18 14.25
C GLN A 87 13.70 -0.54 14.75
N ASP A 88 12.78 -0.92 13.86
CA ASP A 88 11.36 -1.22 14.18
C ASP A 88 10.66 -0.12 15.01
N LYS A 89 11.02 1.15 14.79
CA LYS A 89 10.40 2.31 15.44
C LYS A 89 9.06 2.68 14.78
N GLN A 90 8.04 1.86 14.99
CA GLN A 90 6.72 1.94 14.32
C GLN A 90 6.02 3.31 14.44
N ALA A 91 6.24 4.02 15.55
CA ALA A 91 5.66 5.34 15.76
C ALA A 91 6.26 6.36 14.78
N ILE A 92 7.59 6.34 14.61
CA ILE A 92 8.33 7.20 13.68
C ILE A 92 8.09 6.80 12.23
N GLN A 93 8.09 5.49 11.93
CA GLN A 93 7.72 4.96 10.61
C GLN A 93 6.38 5.55 10.15
N TYR A 94 5.37 5.55 11.03
CA TYR A 94 4.06 6.10 10.70
C TYR A 94 4.08 7.60 10.38
N GLN A 95 4.87 8.39 11.10
CA GLN A 95 4.96 9.82 10.84
C GLN A 95 5.72 10.12 9.54
N CYS A 96 6.81 9.40 9.28
CA CYS A 96 7.52 9.48 8.00
C CYS A 96 6.59 9.05 6.85
N PHE A 97 5.83 7.96 7.04
CA PHE A 97 4.85 7.48 6.07
C PHE A 97 3.78 8.52 5.78
N LEU A 98 3.08 9.02 6.81
CA LEU A 98 2.03 10.04 6.65
C LEU A 98 2.54 11.28 5.92
N THR A 99 3.81 11.60 6.11
CA THR A 99 4.46 12.69 5.41
C THR A 99 4.60 12.39 3.93
N CYS A 100 5.30 11.32 3.57
CA CYS A 100 5.50 10.92 2.16
C CYS A 100 4.15 10.78 1.46
N PHE A 101 3.18 10.19 2.16
CA PHE A 101 1.80 10.07 1.72
C PHE A 101 1.17 11.43 1.43
N ARG A 102 1.17 12.38 2.38
CA ARG A 102 0.62 13.74 2.18
C ARG A 102 1.32 14.48 1.03
N LEU A 103 2.63 14.31 0.89
CA LEU A 103 3.42 14.89 -0.18
C LEU A 103 2.98 14.40 -1.56
N LEU A 104 2.59 13.13 -1.72
CA LEU A 104 2.07 12.61 -3.00
C LEU A 104 0.78 13.31 -3.45
N TYR A 105 -0.09 13.66 -2.50
CA TYR A 105 -1.32 14.43 -2.77
C TYR A 105 -1.08 15.95 -2.91
N ALA A 106 0.12 16.44 -2.58
CA ALA A 106 0.43 17.86 -2.69
C ALA A 106 0.46 18.33 -4.15
N ARG A 107 -0.10 19.50 -4.42
CA ARG A 107 -0.09 20.13 -5.76
C ARG A 107 1.26 20.73 -6.13
N PHE A 108 2.13 20.98 -5.15
CA PHE A 108 3.38 21.72 -5.34
C PHE A 108 4.58 20.83 -5.69
N LEU A 109 4.50 19.51 -5.54
CA LEU A 109 5.57 18.61 -5.98
C LEU A 109 5.49 18.34 -7.49
N THR A 110 6.65 18.33 -8.15
CA THR A 110 6.77 17.92 -9.56
C THR A 110 6.47 16.43 -9.72
N LYS A 111 6.27 15.96 -10.96
CA LYS A 111 6.02 14.54 -11.23
C LYS A 111 7.21 13.68 -10.82
N GLU A 112 8.42 14.16 -11.04
CA GLU A 112 9.68 13.49 -10.68
C GLU A 112 9.80 13.35 -9.16
N GLN A 113 9.47 14.41 -8.40
CA GLN A 113 9.48 14.36 -6.94
C GLN A 113 8.41 13.41 -6.38
N LYS A 114 7.24 13.34 -7.03
CA LYS A 114 6.21 12.36 -6.68
C LYS A 114 6.64 10.93 -6.99
N ALA A 115 7.34 10.71 -8.10
CA ALA A 115 7.89 9.40 -8.43
C ALA A 115 8.91 8.93 -7.38
N ILE A 116 9.83 9.81 -6.96
CA ILE A 116 10.76 9.53 -5.86
C ILE A 116 9.99 9.22 -4.57
N CYS A 117 9.01 10.05 -4.19
CA CYS A 117 8.19 9.78 -3.00
C CYS A 117 7.47 8.43 -3.07
N LEU A 118 7.04 8.00 -4.27
CA LEU A 118 6.39 6.71 -4.49
C LEU A 118 7.37 5.54 -4.38
N GLU A 119 8.57 5.66 -4.93
CA GLU A 119 9.64 4.67 -4.77
C GLU A 119 9.97 4.49 -3.28
N GLU A 120 10.09 5.60 -2.55
CA GLU A 120 10.36 5.62 -1.12
C GLU A 120 9.23 5.03 -0.27
N LEU A 121 7.98 5.07 -0.77
CA LEU A 121 6.86 4.36 -0.16
C LEU A 121 7.02 2.84 -0.19
N THR A 122 7.83 2.30 -1.11
CA THR A 122 8.03 0.86 -1.26
C THR A 122 8.68 0.24 -0.01
N GLU A 123 9.59 0.94 0.66
CA GLU A 123 10.19 0.42 1.90
C GLU A 123 9.17 0.31 3.04
N PHE A 124 8.09 1.10 3.02
CA PHE A 124 7.05 0.99 4.05
C PHE A 124 6.18 -0.27 3.93
N TYR A 125 6.26 -1.03 2.83
CA TYR A 125 5.63 -2.33 2.74
C TYR A 125 6.21 -3.34 3.75
N GLU A 126 7.43 -3.11 4.25
CA GLU A 126 8.02 -3.92 5.32
C GLU A 126 7.46 -3.59 6.70
N SER A 127 6.75 -2.46 6.85
CA SER A 127 6.20 -2.05 8.13
C SER A 127 5.10 -3.02 8.60
N LYS A 128 5.18 -3.39 9.88
CA LYS A 128 4.15 -4.19 10.56
C LYS A 128 2.97 -3.36 11.06
N LYS A 129 2.96 -2.05 10.80
CA LYS A 129 1.93 -1.15 11.32
C LYS A 129 0.69 -1.15 10.42
N ASP A 130 -0.42 -1.61 10.96
CA ASP A 130 -1.70 -1.74 10.24
C ASP A 130 -2.15 -0.44 9.56
N GLN A 131 -1.98 0.71 10.21
CA GLN A 131 -2.37 1.98 9.60
C GLN A 131 -1.57 2.31 8.35
N ILE A 132 -0.28 1.96 8.30
CA ILE A 132 0.56 2.19 7.12
C ILE A 132 0.09 1.30 5.97
N ARG A 133 -0.10 0.00 6.24
CA ARG A 133 -0.62 -0.97 5.27
C ARG A 133 -1.99 -0.54 4.71
N TRP A 134 -2.87 -0.08 5.59
CA TRP A 134 -4.18 0.44 5.23
C TRP A 134 -4.10 1.62 4.27
N TYR A 135 -3.30 2.63 4.60
CA TYR A 135 -3.14 3.80 3.74
C TYR A 135 -2.48 3.46 2.40
N LEU A 136 -1.49 2.54 2.38
CA LEU A 136 -0.89 2.04 1.14
C LEU A 136 -1.95 1.43 0.24
N ILE A 137 -2.81 0.57 0.78
CA ILE A 137 -3.90 -0.01 -0.02
C ILE A 137 -4.80 1.10 -0.56
N ILE A 138 -5.31 2.00 0.29
CA ILE A 138 -6.24 3.03 -0.19
C ILE A 138 -5.59 3.91 -1.27
N PHE A 139 -4.31 4.24 -1.16
CA PHE A 139 -3.59 5.02 -2.17
C PHE A 139 -3.80 4.48 -3.59
N TYR A 140 -3.62 3.16 -3.74
CA TYR A 140 -3.75 2.49 -5.02
C TYR A 140 -5.21 2.32 -5.42
N PHE A 141 -6.13 2.18 -4.46
CA PHE A 141 -7.54 1.97 -4.78
C PHE A 141 -8.35 3.27 -4.91
N ASP A 142 -7.82 4.43 -4.53
CA ASP A 142 -8.49 5.74 -4.61
C ASP A 142 -8.45 6.29 -6.05
N ASP A 143 -9.57 6.17 -6.75
CA ASP A 143 -9.75 6.63 -8.12
C ASP A 143 -10.10 8.11 -8.23
N LYS A 144 -10.54 8.72 -7.12
CA LYS A 144 -11.07 10.08 -7.06
C LYS A 144 -9.96 11.08 -6.78
N HIS A 145 -9.15 10.84 -5.76
CA HIS A 145 -8.07 11.75 -5.37
C HIS A 145 -6.72 11.33 -5.95
N ASN A 146 -6.58 10.06 -6.36
CA ASN A 146 -5.35 9.53 -6.91
C ASN A 146 -5.52 8.76 -8.22
N PRO A 147 -6.15 9.35 -9.26
CA PRO A 147 -6.42 8.64 -10.50
C PRO A 147 -5.16 8.19 -11.25
N TYR A 148 -4.00 8.83 -11.02
CA TYR A 148 -2.76 8.52 -11.73
C TYR A 148 -2.06 7.26 -11.22
N PHE A 149 -2.10 7.01 -9.91
CA PHE A 149 -1.52 5.83 -9.31
C PHE A 149 -2.58 4.79 -8.93
N ASN A 150 -3.82 5.03 -9.35
CA ASN A 150 -4.89 4.07 -9.16
C ASN A 150 -4.55 2.77 -9.89
N ILE A 151 -4.64 1.65 -9.18
CA ILE A 151 -4.27 0.32 -9.68
C ILE A 151 -5.11 -0.12 -10.90
N LEU A 152 -6.29 0.47 -11.13
CA LEU A 152 -7.11 0.25 -12.34
C LEU A 152 -6.63 1.05 -13.56
N LYS A 153 -5.80 2.08 -13.37
CA LYS A 153 -5.36 3.02 -14.40
C LYS A 153 -3.85 2.96 -14.65
N VAL A 154 -3.08 2.38 -13.73
CA VAL A 154 -1.62 2.21 -13.88
C VAL A 154 -1.35 1.10 -14.88
N ARG A 155 -0.70 1.46 -15.98
CA ARG A 155 -0.35 0.52 -17.07
C ARG A 155 0.86 -0.37 -16.73
N GLN A 156 1.67 -0.01 -15.74
CA GLN A 156 2.89 -0.72 -15.38
C GLN A 156 3.15 -0.60 -13.87
N LEU A 157 2.66 -1.55 -13.08
CA LEU A 157 3.15 -1.78 -11.71
C LEU A 157 4.22 -2.85 -11.76
N THR A 158 5.27 -2.69 -10.95
CA THR A 158 6.25 -3.76 -10.78
C THR A 158 5.61 -4.93 -10.05
N ASP A 159 6.03 -6.16 -10.38
CA ASP A 159 5.54 -7.37 -9.71
C ASP A 159 5.74 -7.33 -8.19
N GLN A 160 6.83 -6.71 -7.75
CA GLN A 160 7.12 -6.48 -6.33
C GLN A 160 6.07 -5.58 -5.67
N CYS A 161 5.73 -4.44 -6.29
CA CYS A 161 4.70 -3.55 -5.77
C CYS A 161 3.33 -4.25 -5.71
N PHE A 162 2.99 -5.01 -6.75
CA PHE A 162 1.73 -5.74 -6.81
C PHE A 162 1.63 -6.81 -5.72
N LYS A 163 2.71 -7.57 -5.50
CA LYS A 163 2.81 -8.53 -4.41
C LYS A 163 2.63 -7.86 -3.04
N TYR A 164 3.24 -6.70 -2.81
CA TYR A 164 3.10 -6.03 -1.54
C TYR A 164 1.68 -5.50 -1.26
N ILE A 165 0.96 -5.04 -2.29
CA ILE A 165 -0.46 -4.67 -2.18
C ILE A 165 -1.29 -5.90 -1.80
N CYS A 166 -1.03 -7.03 -2.46
CA CYS A 166 -1.66 -8.31 -2.17
C CYS A 166 -1.43 -8.76 -0.71
N ASP A 167 -0.18 -8.79 -0.26
CA ASP A 167 0.17 -9.17 1.11
C ASP A 167 -0.44 -8.19 2.14
N SER A 168 -0.40 -6.88 1.87
CA SER A 168 -1.04 -5.87 2.73
C SER A 168 -2.54 -6.12 2.86
N TYR A 169 -3.22 -6.47 1.76
CA TYR A 169 -4.65 -6.77 1.78
C TYR A 169 -4.99 -8.00 2.62
N VAL A 170 -4.18 -9.07 2.54
CA VAL A 170 -4.38 -10.26 3.39
C VAL A 170 -4.36 -9.88 4.87
N GLU A 171 -3.36 -9.11 5.27
CA GLU A 171 -3.21 -8.65 6.65
C GLU A 171 -4.42 -7.82 7.09
N ILE A 172 -4.81 -6.82 6.30
CA ILE A 172 -5.96 -5.96 6.59
C ILE A 172 -7.29 -6.75 6.62
N ALA A 173 -7.49 -7.68 5.69
CA ALA A 173 -8.69 -8.53 5.64
C ALA A 173 -8.78 -9.45 6.87
N SER A 174 -7.66 -9.78 7.49
CA SER A 174 -7.60 -10.58 8.72
C SER A 174 -7.85 -9.77 10.00
N LEU A 175 -7.72 -8.43 9.97
CA LEU A 175 -7.89 -7.59 11.16
C LEU A 175 -9.31 -7.62 11.70
N THR A 176 -9.49 -8.11 12.92
CA THR A 176 -10.81 -8.17 13.59
C THR A 176 -11.32 -6.79 14.06
N SER A 177 -10.44 -5.78 14.08
CA SER A 177 -10.73 -4.42 14.52
C SER A 177 -11.47 -3.61 13.45
N ALA A 178 -12.58 -2.97 13.84
CA ALA A 178 -13.47 -2.20 12.97
C ALA A 178 -13.01 -0.76 12.68
N ILE A 179 -11.95 -0.27 13.33
CA ILE A 179 -11.54 1.13 13.20
C ILE A 179 -10.37 1.24 12.23
N LEU A 180 -10.74 1.46 10.98
CA LEU A 180 -9.79 1.85 9.94
C LEU A 180 -9.52 3.35 10.04
N PRO A 181 -8.26 3.79 9.95
CA PRO A 181 -7.96 5.20 10.04
C PRO A 181 -8.51 5.91 8.78
N MET A 182 -9.18 7.03 8.99
CA MET A 182 -9.69 7.87 7.90
C MET A 182 -8.50 8.44 7.10
N LEU A 183 -8.67 8.53 5.78
CA LEU A 183 -7.75 9.34 4.98
C LEU A 183 -7.82 10.80 5.42
N PRO A 184 -6.69 11.54 5.36
CA PRO A 184 -6.74 12.99 5.44
C PRO A 184 -7.70 13.50 4.35
N ASP A 185 -8.71 14.27 4.75
CA ASP A 185 -9.75 14.90 3.90
C ASP A 185 -10.89 14.01 3.37
N ASP A 186 -10.96 12.73 3.74
CA ASP A 186 -12.06 11.86 3.32
C ASP A 186 -13.26 11.95 4.28
N LYS A 187 -14.25 12.79 3.92
CA LYS A 187 -15.54 12.86 4.62
C LYS A 187 -16.42 11.63 4.40
N SER A 188 -16.06 10.77 3.44
CA SER A 188 -16.79 9.55 3.06
C SER A 188 -15.88 8.35 3.29
N GLY A 189 -15.52 8.10 4.56
CA GLY A 189 -14.50 7.12 4.95
C GLY A 189 -14.55 5.84 4.12
N PHE A 190 -13.49 5.62 3.36
CA PHE A 190 -13.24 4.36 2.67
C PHE A 190 -13.42 3.18 3.64
N SER A 191 -14.49 2.39 3.47
CA SER A 191 -14.81 1.28 4.38
C SER A 191 -14.13 -0.02 3.94
N MET A 192 -14.03 -1.01 4.84
CA MET A 192 -13.61 -2.37 4.47
C MET A 192 -14.48 -2.94 3.35
N GLU A 193 -15.79 -2.69 3.37
CA GLU A 193 -16.71 -3.19 2.34
C GLU A 193 -16.41 -2.58 0.97
N ILE A 194 -16.15 -1.27 0.92
CA ILE A 194 -15.73 -0.59 -0.32
C ILE A 194 -14.39 -1.13 -0.80
N LEU A 195 -13.44 -1.36 0.12
CA LEU A 195 -12.17 -1.95 -0.22
C LEU A 195 -12.36 -3.36 -0.80
N GLU A 196 -13.11 -4.23 -0.14
CA GLU A 196 -13.40 -5.59 -0.61
C GLU A 196 -14.08 -5.59 -1.98
N GLN A 197 -15.06 -4.71 -2.17
CA GLN A 197 -15.74 -4.58 -3.44
C GLN A 197 -14.78 -4.12 -4.55
N ARG A 198 -13.93 -3.12 -4.27
CA ARG A 198 -12.94 -2.62 -5.24
C ARG A 198 -11.87 -3.67 -5.53
N PHE A 199 -11.34 -4.32 -4.50
CA PHE A 199 -10.40 -5.44 -4.60
C PHE A 199 -11.02 -6.54 -5.48
N PHE A 200 -12.24 -6.98 -5.19
CA PHE A 200 -12.90 -8.03 -5.96
C PHE A 200 -13.19 -7.63 -7.40
N ASN A 201 -13.72 -6.42 -7.62
CA ASN A 201 -13.98 -5.91 -8.96
C ASN A 201 -12.71 -5.84 -9.79
N GLN A 202 -11.60 -5.44 -9.18
CA GLN A 202 -10.33 -5.37 -9.85
C GLN A 202 -9.75 -6.75 -10.16
N PHE A 203 -9.71 -7.61 -9.17
CA PHE A 203 -8.96 -8.85 -9.28
C PHE A 203 -9.74 -9.93 -10.00
N VAL A 204 -11.06 -9.90 -9.96
CA VAL A 204 -11.89 -10.81 -10.75
C VAL A 204 -12.19 -10.20 -12.11
N TYR A 205 -12.61 -8.94 -12.18
CA TYR A 205 -13.16 -8.36 -13.42
C TYR A 205 -12.30 -7.28 -14.07
N GLY A 206 -11.17 -6.89 -13.48
CA GLY A 206 -10.34 -5.79 -13.96
C GLY A 206 -9.32 -6.19 -15.03
N GLU A 207 -8.67 -5.18 -15.62
CA GLU A 207 -7.69 -5.32 -16.71
C GLU A 207 -6.41 -6.08 -16.32
N ILE A 208 -6.13 -6.19 -15.03
CA ILE A 208 -5.00 -6.95 -14.45
C ILE A 208 -5.47 -8.18 -13.67
N GLY A 209 -6.79 -8.43 -13.69
CA GLY A 209 -7.43 -9.50 -12.96
C GLY A 209 -7.55 -10.78 -13.78
N LEU A 210 -8.29 -11.73 -13.21
CA LEU A 210 -8.48 -13.08 -13.71
C LEU A 210 -9.17 -13.14 -15.09
N HIS A 211 -9.90 -12.07 -15.46
CA HIS A 211 -10.55 -11.92 -16.76
C HIS A 211 -9.79 -11.01 -17.73
N SER A 212 -8.52 -10.68 -17.43
CA SER A 212 -7.71 -9.83 -18.32
C SER A 212 -7.58 -10.44 -19.72
N LYS A 213 -7.63 -9.57 -20.74
CA LYS A 213 -7.30 -9.93 -22.12
C LYS A 213 -5.83 -10.33 -22.28
N TYR A 214 -4.95 -9.80 -21.42
CA TYR A 214 -3.52 -10.06 -21.43
C TYR A 214 -3.15 -10.81 -20.14
N TYR A 215 -3.27 -12.14 -20.19
CA TYR A 215 -3.03 -13.00 -19.03
C TYR A 215 -1.58 -12.91 -18.55
N HIS A 216 -1.35 -12.27 -17.39
CA HIS A 216 -0.03 -12.18 -16.76
C HIS A 216 0.09 -13.16 -15.60
N LYS A 217 0.58 -14.36 -15.88
CA LYS A 217 0.64 -15.51 -14.96
C LYS A 217 1.15 -15.17 -13.56
N THR A 218 2.24 -14.42 -13.45
CA THR A 218 2.83 -14.04 -12.14
C THR A 218 1.87 -13.20 -11.29
N GLN A 219 1.21 -12.22 -11.88
CA GLN A 219 0.31 -11.31 -11.17
C GLN A 219 -0.96 -12.04 -10.78
N VAL A 220 -1.50 -12.86 -11.69
CA VAL A 220 -2.64 -13.74 -11.41
C VAL A 220 -2.35 -14.68 -10.23
N ARG A 221 -1.15 -15.26 -10.14
CA ARG A 221 -0.75 -16.10 -9.00
C ARG A 221 -0.74 -15.33 -7.68
N TYR A 222 -0.22 -14.09 -7.65
CA TYR A 222 -0.30 -13.27 -6.43
C TYR A 222 -1.73 -12.98 -5.99
N VAL A 223 -2.64 -12.74 -6.94
CA VAL A 223 -4.07 -12.57 -6.67
C VAL A 223 -4.66 -13.84 -6.08
N LEU A 224 -4.38 -14.98 -6.69
CA LEU A 224 -4.88 -16.27 -6.23
C LEU A 224 -4.41 -16.60 -4.83
N ASP A 225 -3.13 -16.43 -4.56
CA ASP A 225 -2.54 -16.62 -3.24
C ASP A 225 -3.22 -15.74 -2.20
N THR A 226 -3.51 -14.49 -2.55
CA THR A 226 -4.25 -13.57 -1.70
C THR A 226 -5.65 -14.08 -1.40
N LEU A 227 -6.40 -14.51 -2.42
CA LEU A 227 -7.74 -15.06 -2.24
C LEU A 227 -7.71 -16.34 -1.39
N ILE A 228 -6.73 -17.23 -1.61
CA ILE A 228 -6.54 -18.46 -0.86
C ILE A 228 -6.23 -18.16 0.62
N LYS A 229 -5.28 -17.26 0.89
CA LYS A 229 -4.93 -16.84 2.27
C LYS A 229 -6.15 -16.26 2.99
N CYS A 230 -6.88 -15.35 2.35
CA CYS A 230 -8.10 -14.75 2.92
C CYS A 230 -9.24 -15.78 3.09
N ALA A 231 -9.36 -16.75 2.19
CA ALA A 231 -10.36 -17.81 2.30
C ALA A 231 -10.08 -18.77 3.46
N LYS A 232 -8.80 -19.05 3.75
CA LYS A 232 -8.36 -19.90 4.87
C LYS A 232 -8.60 -19.29 6.25
N ALA A 233 -8.65 -17.95 6.35
CA ALA A 233 -8.88 -17.26 7.61
C ALA A 233 -10.29 -17.49 8.20
N ASP A 234 -11.22 -18.04 7.41
CA ASP A 234 -12.57 -18.51 7.78
C ASP A 234 -13.44 -17.55 8.62
N HIS A 235 -13.24 -16.25 8.49
CA HIS A 235 -14.11 -15.21 9.06
C HIS A 235 -15.20 -14.77 8.08
N ALA A 236 -16.14 -13.90 8.49
CA ALA A 236 -17.26 -13.44 7.65
C ALA A 236 -16.82 -12.94 6.25
N ARG A 237 -15.73 -12.19 6.18
CA ARG A 237 -15.16 -11.64 4.93
C ARG A 237 -14.55 -12.71 3.99
N SER A 238 -14.22 -13.91 4.48
CA SER A 238 -13.64 -15.01 3.69
C SER A 238 -14.59 -15.48 2.57
N GLN A 239 -15.90 -15.25 2.72
CA GLN A 239 -16.91 -15.64 1.72
C GLN A 239 -16.70 -14.97 0.37
N MET A 240 -16.26 -13.71 0.35
CA MET A 240 -15.94 -13.02 -0.90
C MET A 240 -14.72 -13.64 -1.58
N SER A 241 -13.68 -13.96 -0.81
CA SER A 241 -12.49 -14.64 -1.33
C SER A 241 -12.82 -16.03 -1.90
N LYS A 242 -13.65 -16.82 -1.19
CA LYS A 242 -14.16 -18.12 -1.66
C LYS A 242 -14.91 -18.01 -2.99
N LYS A 243 -15.78 -17.00 -3.14
CA LYS A 243 -16.46 -16.70 -4.42
C LYS A 243 -15.48 -16.31 -5.53
N GLY A 244 -14.42 -15.58 -5.19
CA GLY A 244 -13.38 -15.16 -6.15
C GLY A 244 -12.63 -16.35 -6.72
N ILE A 245 -12.23 -17.29 -5.86
CA ILE A 245 -11.59 -18.55 -6.27
C ILE A 245 -12.50 -19.34 -7.22
N ILE A 246 -13.77 -19.51 -6.88
CA ILE A 246 -14.75 -20.22 -7.73
C ILE A 246 -14.88 -19.55 -9.10
N LYS A 247 -14.99 -18.22 -9.15
CA LYS A 247 -15.06 -17.50 -10.43
C LYS A 247 -13.79 -17.66 -11.25
N HIS A 248 -12.62 -17.72 -10.61
CA HIS A 248 -11.38 -17.96 -11.34
C HIS A 248 -11.35 -19.35 -11.98
N LEU A 249 -11.70 -20.39 -11.21
CA LEU A 249 -11.72 -21.75 -11.72
C LEU A 249 -12.73 -21.91 -12.87
N ASP A 250 -13.88 -21.23 -12.79
CA ASP A 250 -14.85 -21.21 -13.89
C ASP A 250 -14.27 -20.51 -15.14
N PHE A 251 -13.53 -19.41 -14.96
CA PHE A 251 -12.81 -18.76 -16.06
C PHE A 251 -11.77 -19.70 -16.70
N LEU A 252 -10.91 -20.33 -15.90
CA LEU A 252 -9.90 -21.27 -16.40
C LEU A 252 -10.56 -22.46 -17.13
N SER A 253 -11.65 -23.00 -16.58
CA SER A 253 -12.44 -24.04 -17.24
C SER A 253 -12.94 -23.59 -18.61
N ASN A 254 -13.47 -22.37 -18.72
CA ASN A 254 -13.95 -21.83 -20.00
C ASN A 254 -12.80 -21.58 -20.98
N GLN A 255 -11.63 -21.12 -20.52
CA GLN A 255 -10.44 -20.95 -21.36
C GLN A 255 -9.91 -22.30 -21.86
N LEU A 256 -9.86 -23.32 -20.99
CA LEU A 256 -9.43 -24.67 -21.36
C LEU A 256 -10.32 -25.24 -22.47
N ASN A 257 -11.65 -25.18 -22.28
CA ASN A 257 -12.62 -25.59 -23.29
C ASN A 257 -12.47 -24.82 -24.63
N ASN A 258 -12.07 -23.55 -24.57
CA ASN A 258 -11.85 -22.75 -25.78
C ASN A 258 -10.53 -23.09 -26.49
N ALA A 259 -9.48 -23.41 -25.72
CA ALA A 259 -8.20 -23.85 -26.25
C ALA A 259 -8.32 -25.23 -26.90
N GLU A 260 -9.04 -26.16 -26.26
CA GLU A 260 -9.38 -27.48 -26.81
C GLU A 260 -10.11 -27.37 -28.15
N LYS A 261 -11.13 -26.51 -28.25
CA LYS A 261 -11.87 -26.30 -29.52
C LYS A 261 -11.03 -25.69 -30.64
N LYS A 262 -9.89 -25.09 -30.31
CA LYS A 262 -8.98 -24.44 -31.27
C LYS A 262 -7.72 -25.29 -31.52
N ASP A 263 -7.60 -26.47 -30.91
CA ASP A 263 -6.38 -27.28 -30.89
C ASP A 263 -5.12 -26.49 -30.48
N ASP A 264 -5.27 -25.55 -29.53
CA ASP A 264 -4.18 -24.71 -29.01
C ASP A 264 -3.50 -25.39 -27.82
N ILE A 265 -2.58 -26.31 -28.11
CA ILE A 265 -1.88 -27.16 -27.13
C ILE A 265 -1.10 -26.32 -26.10
N ASP A 266 -0.41 -25.27 -26.54
CA ASP A 266 0.41 -24.44 -25.65
C ASP A 266 -0.46 -23.72 -24.60
N SER A 267 -1.61 -23.17 -25.03
CA SER A 267 -2.58 -22.57 -24.12
C SER A 267 -3.18 -23.61 -23.16
N MET A 268 -3.49 -24.82 -23.64
CA MET A 268 -4.00 -25.90 -22.78
C MET A 268 -3.03 -26.27 -21.66
N ILE A 269 -1.75 -26.46 -21.99
CA ILE A 269 -0.70 -26.77 -21.00
C ILE A 269 -0.60 -25.64 -19.97
N ALA A 270 -0.54 -24.39 -20.43
CA ALA A 270 -0.41 -23.24 -19.53
C ALA A 270 -1.59 -23.09 -18.56
N ILE A 271 -2.82 -23.35 -19.03
CA ILE A 271 -4.04 -23.31 -18.20
C ILE A 271 -4.05 -24.47 -17.20
N GLN A 272 -3.65 -25.68 -17.63
CA GLN A 272 -3.59 -26.84 -16.76
C GLN A 272 -2.58 -26.65 -15.63
N GLU A 273 -1.40 -26.08 -15.91
CA GLU A 273 -0.41 -25.76 -14.87
C GLU A 273 -0.96 -24.84 -13.78
N ASP A 274 -1.86 -23.90 -14.12
CA ASP A 274 -2.47 -23.01 -13.13
C ASP A 274 -3.61 -23.70 -12.36
N ILE A 275 -4.35 -24.62 -13.00
CA ILE A 275 -5.32 -25.50 -12.32
C ILE A 275 -4.60 -26.40 -11.30
N ASP A 276 -3.49 -27.02 -11.71
CA ASP A 276 -2.68 -27.91 -10.88
C ASP A 276 -2.02 -27.15 -9.72
N TYR A 277 -1.67 -25.88 -9.93
CA TYR A 277 -1.18 -25.00 -8.88
C TYR A 277 -2.25 -24.70 -7.82
N ILE A 278 -3.49 -24.38 -8.23
CA ILE A 278 -4.56 -23.99 -7.30
C ILE A 278 -5.08 -25.19 -6.50
N SER A 279 -5.26 -26.34 -7.16
CA SER A 279 -5.99 -27.49 -6.63
C SER A 279 -5.52 -27.98 -5.24
N PRO A 280 -4.20 -28.12 -4.97
CA PRO A 280 -3.70 -28.53 -3.65
C PRO A 280 -4.06 -27.56 -2.51
N HIS A 281 -4.30 -26.28 -2.83
CA HIS A 281 -4.61 -25.27 -1.83
C HIS A 281 -6.09 -25.24 -1.42
N LEU A 282 -6.98 -25.81 -2.24
CA LEU A 282 -8.43 -25.80 -2.03
C LEU A 282 -8.89 -26.81 -0.98
N THR A 283 -8.17 -27.92 -0.83
CA THR A 283 -8.49 -29.01 0.10
C THR A 283 -8.57 -28.57 1.56
N HIS A 284 -7.89 -27.46 1.90
CA HIS A 284 -7.82 -26.92 3.25
C HIS A 284 -8.76 -25.73 3.48
N ILE A 285 -9.70 -25.46 2.56
CA ILE A 285 -10.66 -24.35 2.67
C ILE A 285 -12.07 -24.91 2.83
N ASN A 286 -12.78 -24.47 3.87
CA ASN A 286 -14.19 -24.79 4.04
C ASN A 286 -15.07 -23.87 3.18
N PHE A 287 -15.60 -24.35 2.05
CA PHE A 287 -16.46 -23.54 1.18
C PHE A 287 -17.92 -23.49 1.63
N GLY A 288 -18.35 -24.36 2.55
CA GLY A 288 -19.68 -24.37 3.15
C GLY A 288 -20.79 -24.38 2.09
N LYS A 289 -21.63 -23.34 2.06
CA LYS A 289 -22.73 -23.22 1.08
C LYS A 289 -22.25 -23.16 -0.39
N LEU A 290 -20.97 -22.89 -0.62
CA LEU A 290 -20.38 -22.83 -1.96
C LEU A 290 -19.79 -24.16 -2.44
N ASP A 291 -19.74 -25.20 -1.59
CA ASP A 291 -19.16 -26.52 -1.91
C ASP A 291 -19.73 -27.12 -3.20
N HIS A 292 -21.04 -27.00 -3.41
CA HIS A 292 -21.69 -27.53 -4.62
C HIS A 292 -21.17 -26.84 -5.90
N GLN A 293 -20.96 -25.53 -5.84
CA GLN A 293 -20.43 -24.77 -6.98
C GLN A 293 -18.98 -25.15 -7.26
N LEU A 294 -18.17 -25.28 -6.21
CA LEU A 294 -16.79 -25.72 -6.33
C LEU A 294 -16.70 -27.11 -6.95
N LYS A 295 -17.45 -28.10 -6.44
CA LYS A 295 -17.47 -29.46 -6.97
C LYS A 295 -17.83 -29.48 -8.45
N LYS A 296 -18.87 -28.73 -8.85
CA LYS A 296 -19.31 -28.64 -10.24
C LYS A 296 -18.19 -28.15 -11.17
N ILE A 297 -17.36 -27.21 -10.72
CA ILE A 297 -16.26 -26.68 -11.52
C ILE A 297 -15.07 -27.63 -11.51
N VAL A 298 -14.70 -28.18 -10.36
CA VAL A 298 -13.61 -29.16 -10.23
C VAL A 298 -13.85 -30.35 -11.16
N THR A 299 -15.08 -30.87 -11.25
CA THR A 299 -15.44 -31.96 -12.18
C THR A 299 -15.30 -31.59 -13.66
N LYS A 300 -15.35 -30.30 -14.03
CA LYS A 300 -15.16 -29.86 -15.43
C LYS A 300 -13.70 -29.70 -15.82
N ILE A 301 -12.79 -29.60 -14.84
CA ILE A 301 -11.36 -29.33 -15.04
C ILE A 301 -10.48 -30.51 -14.61
N SER A 302 -11.09 -31.61 -14.16
CA SER A 302 -10.44 -32.90 -13.87
C SER A 302 -10.72 -33.86 -15.02
#